data_AF-A0A176JYP4-F1
#
_entry.id   AF-A0A176JYP4-F1
#
_cell.length_a   1.000
_cell.length_b   1.000
_cell.length_c   1.000
_cell.angle_alpha   90.00
_cell.angle_beta   90.00
_cell.angle_gamma   90.00
#
_symmetry.space_group_name_H-M   'P 1'
#
loop_
_entity.id
_entity.type
_entity.pdbx_description
1 polymer ?
#
loop_
_entity_poly.entity_id
_entity_poly.type
_entity_poly.pdbx_seq_one_letter_code
_entity_poly.pdbx_strand_id
1 'polypeptide(L)' 'MMFFGLLIFLVLISVLIKPEYIRNFFANRESAEKASRAEEVLKERYVKGEIDEEEYLKKLKILKGGE' A
#
# COMPACT_ATOMS: atom_id res chain seq x y z
N MET A 1 31.09 10.48 -15.96
CA MET A 1 31.09 9.42 -14.92
C MET A 1 31.16 9.96 -13.48
N MET A 2 31.63 11.19 -13.22
CA MET A 2 31.66 11.76 -11.85
C MET A 2 30.31 12.25 -11.29
N PHE A 3 29.37 12.66 -12.13
CA PHE A 3 28.08 13.22 -11.67
C PHE A 3 27.13 12.18 -11.06
N PHE A 4 27.25 10.91 -11.46
CA PHE A 4 26.40 9.82 -10.95
C PHE A 4 26.66 9.55 -9.47
N GLY A 5 27.93 9.61 -9.02
CA GLY A 5 28.28 9.47 -7.61
C GLY A 5 27.75 10.63 -6.76
N LEU A 6 27.79 11.85 -7.29
CA LEU A 6 27.28 13.03 -6.60
C LEU A 6 25.76 12.99 -6.46
N LEU A 7 25.04 12.54 -7.50
CA LEU A 7 23.59 12.34 -7.43
C LEU A 7 23.19 11.30 -6.39
N ILE A 8 23.87 10.15 -6.35
CA ILE A 8 23.62 9.11 -5.34
C ILE A 8 23.89 9.64 -3.93
N PHE A 9 24.96 10.40 -3.75
CA PHE A 9 25.33 10.99 -2.46
C PHE A 9 24.29 12.01 -1.95
N LEU A 10 23.75 12.86 -2.82
CA LEU A 10 22.69 13.81 -2.47
C LEU A 10 21.40 13.10 -2.04
N VAL A 11 21.02 12.02 -2.73
CA VAL A 11 19.86 11.20 -2.34
C VAL A 11 20.09 10.60 -0.96
N LEU A 12 21.27 10.08 -0.69
CA LEU A 12 21.63 9.45 0.59
C LEU A 12 21.58 10.43 1.76
N ILE A 13 22.08 11.67 1.57
CA ILE A 13 22.00 12.74 2.56
C ILE A 13 20.55 13.16 2.81
N SER A 14 19.76 13.34 1.75
CA SER A 14 18.35 13.75 1.85
C SER A 14 17.53 12.75 2.66
N VAL A 15 17.76 11.45 2.42
CA VAL A 15 17.17 10.31 3.15
C VAL A 15 17.54 10.34 4.65
N LEU A 16 18.78 10.72 5.00
CA LEU A 16 19.24 10.78 6.39
C LEU A 16 18.64 11.94 7.20
N ILE A 17 18.43 13.11 6.57
CA ILE A 17 17.92 14.32 7.24
C ILE A 17 16.40 14.20 7.52
N LYS A 18 15.68 13.46 6.68
CA LYS A 18 14.22 13.33 6.76
C LYS A 18 13.82 11.85 6.66
N PRO A 19 14.01 11.07 7.74
CA PRO A 19 13.60 9.66 7.77
C PRO A 19 12.09 9.50 7.57
N GLU A 20 11.31 10.54 7.86
CA GLU A 20 9.87 10.60 7.63
C GLU A 20 9.49 10.41 6.15
N TYR A 21 10.31 10.85 5.17
CA TYR A 21 10.03 10.57 3.76
C TYR A 21 10.09 9.07 3.46
N ILE A 22 11.06 8.37 4.04
CA ILE A 22 11.21 6.93 3.88
C ILE A 22 10.05 6.22 4.60
N ARG A 23 9.74 6.65 5.84
CA ARG A 23 8.67 6.05 6.63
C ARG A 23 7.31 6.20 5.97
N ASN A 24 6.96 7.39 5.43
CA ASN A 24 5.71 7.59 4.70
C ASN A 24 5.66 6.78 3.40
N PHE A 25 6.79 6.66 2.68
CA PHE A 25 6.85 5.87 1.46
C PHE A 25 6.69 4.37 1.73
N PHE A 26 7.34 3.84 2.77
CA PHE A 26 7.20 2.44 3.18
C PHE A 26 5.84 2.15 3.82
N ALA A 27 5.30 3.07 4.64
CA ALA A 27 3.97 2.92 5.24
C ALA A 27 2.86 2.89 4.17
N ASN A 28 2.96 3.70 3.11
CA ASN A 28 2.03 3.63 1.98
C ASN A 28 2.11 2.29 1.24
N ARG A 29 3.30 1.71 1.09
CA ARG A 29 3.46 0.38 0.46
C ARG A 29 2.88 -0.72 1.33
N GLU A 30 3.12 -0.69 2.64
CA GLU A 30 2.58 -1.68 3.58
C GLU A 30 1.05 -1.64 3.63
N SER A 31 0.46 -0.44 3.66
CA SER A 31 -1.00 -0.28 3.58
C SER A 31 -1.57 -0.77 2.24
N ALA A 32 -0.90 -0.49 1.11
CA ALA A 32 -1.33 -0.98 -0.20
C ALA A 32 -1.26 -2.51 -0.30
N GLU A 33 -0.21 -3.13 0.24
CA GLU A 33 -0.07 -4.59 0.28
C GLU A 33 -1.13 -5.24 1.17
N LYS A 34 -1.42 -4.66 2.35
CA LYS A 34 -2.49 -5.13 3.24
C LYS A 34 -3.87 -5.01 2.61
N ALA A 35 -4.16 -3.91 1.91
CA ALA A 35 -5.41 -3.73 1.18
C ALA A 35 -5.58 -4.81 0.10
N SER A 36 -4.53 -5.10 -0.68
CA SER A 36 -4.55 -6.17 -1.70
C SER A 36 -4.89 -7.54 -1.09
N ARG A 37 -4.28 -7.89 0.05
CA ARG A 37 -4.59 -9.16 0.74
C ARG A 37 -6.01 -9.22 1.28
N ALA A 38 -6.52 -8.11 1.81
CA ALA A 38 -7.88 -8.03 2.33
C ALA A 38 -8.94 -8.19 1.22
N GLU A 39 -8.69 -7.65 0.03
CA GLU A 39 -9.55 -7.84 -1.14
C GLU A 39 -9.58 -9.30 -1.61
N GLU A 40 -8.42 -9.98 -1.64
CA GLU A 40 -8.34 -11.41 -1.99
C GLU A 40 -9.16 -12.28 -1.03
N VAL A 41 -9.06 -12.02 0.27
CA VAL A 41 -9.84 -12.74 1.29
C VAL A 41 -11.34 -12.53 1.09
N LEU A 42 -11.80 -11.30 0.82
CA LEU A 42 -13.21 -11.04 0.55
C LEU A 42 -13.70 -11.79 -0.70
N LYS A 43 -12.90 -11.78 -1.77
CA LYS A 43 -13.23 -12.49 -3.00
C LYS A 43 -13.34 -14.00 -2.77
N GLU A 44 -12.42 -14.57 -1.99
CA GLU A 44 -12.46 -16.00 -1.66
C GLU A 44 -13.74 -16.37 -0.92
N ARG A 45 -14.14 -15.56 0.08
CA ARG A 45 -15.38 -15.79 0.84
C ARG A 45 -16.63 -15.68 -0.02
N TYR A 46 -16.65 -14.73 -0.95
CA TYR A 46 -17.75 -14.57 -1.90
C TYR A 46 -17.86 -15.79 -2.84
N VAL A 47 -16.74 -16.25 -3.39
CA VAL A 47 -16.72 -17.45 -4.27
C VAL A 47 -17.12 -18.71 -3.51
N LYS A 48 -16.78 -18.83 -2.22
CA LYS A 48 -17.21 -19.91 -1.34
C LYS A 48 -18.69 -19.81 -0.93
N GLY A 49 -19.36 -18.69 -1.21
CA GLY A 49 -20.73 -18.44 -0.78
C GLY A 49 -20.86 -18.19 0.73
N GLU A 50 -19.77 -17.85 1.42
CA GLU A 50 -19.79 -17.49 2.85
C GLU A 50 -20.38 -16.10 3.09
N ILE A 51 -20.36 -15.25 2.06
CA ILE A 51 -20.96 -13.91 2.05
C ILE A 51 -21.75 -13.72 0.76
N ASP A 52 -22.82 -12.91 0.83
CA ASP A 52 -23.60 -12.52 -0.35
C ASP A 52 -22.96 -11.35 -1.12
N GLU A 53 -23.54 -11.01 -2.27
CA GLU A 53 -23.07 -9.93 -3.15
C GLU A 53 -23.13 -8.56 -2.47
N GLU A 54 -24.20 -8.27 -1.72
CA GLU A 54 -24.38 -6.98 -1.04
C GLU A 54 -23.31 -6.80 0.04
N GLU A 55 -23.06 -7.85 0.82
CA GLU A 55 -22.04 -7.86 1.86
C GLU A 55 -20.62 -7.71 1.27
N TYR A 56 -20.36 -8.40 0.16
CA TYR A 56 -19.10 -8.28 -0.58
C TYR A 56 -18.86 -6.85 -1.08
N LEU A 57 -19.84 -6.24 -1.76
CA LEU A 57 -19.74 -4.89 -2.30
C LEU A 57 -19.54 -3.84 -1.20
N LYS A 58 -20.27 -3.97 -0.09
CA LYS A 58 -20.15 -3.06 1.06
C LYS A 58 -18.75 -3.10 1.67
N LYS A 59 -18.19 -4.29 1.88
CA LYS A 59 -16.84 -4.44 2.46
C LYS A 59 -15.75 -4.03 1.48
N LEU A 60 -15.92 -4.30 0.19
CA LEU A 60 -15.01 -3.85 -0.86
C LEU A 60 -14.95 -2.32 -0.94
N LYS A 61 -16.09 -1.64 -0.79
CA LYS A 61 -16.14 -0.17 -0.77
C LYS A 61 -15.36 0.41 0.41
N ILE A 62 -15.50 -0.16 1.60
CA ILE A 62 -14.77 0.23 2.81
C ILE A 62 -13.25 0.07 2.61
N LEU A 63 -12.80 -1.07 2.06
CA LEU A 63 -11.38 -1.33 1.82
C LEU A 63 -10.74 -0.36 0.81
N LYS A 64 -11.52 0.11 -0.16
CA LYS A 64 -11.07 1.10 -1.16
C LYS A 64 -11.11 2.55 -0.65
N GLY A 65 -11.45 2.76 0.62
CA GLY A 65 -11.55 4.11 1.21
C GLY A 65 -12.80 4.87 0.77
N GLY A 66 -13.85 4.17 0.33
CA GLY A 66 -15.14 4.77 0.03
C GLY A 66 -16.00 4.87 1.29
N GLU A 67 -16.14 6.08 1.82
CA GLU A 67 -17.14 6.46 2.84
C GLU A 67 -18.58 6.17 2.34
#